data_AF-A0A368F8V8-F1
#
_entry.id   AF-A0A368F8V8-F1
#
_cell.length_a   1.000
_cell.length_b   1.000
_cell.length_c   1.000
_cell.angle_alpha   90.00
_cell.angle_beta   90.00
_cell.angle_gamma   90.00
#
_symmetry.space_group_name_H-M   'P 1'
#
loop_
_entity.id
_entity.type
_entity.pdbx_description
1 polymer ?
#
loop_
_entity_poly.entity_id
_entity_poly.type
_entity_poly.pdbx_seq_one_letter_code
_entity_poly.pdbx_strand_id
1 'polypeptide(L)'
;MLRNGTTTLEAKSGYGLDTESELKMLRVLSRVPEETSLEISATFCGAHAVPKGSTEQEHVKLICEEMLPAIEKARAAGQLKNLENIDAFCEKNVINVENTKKILEAGKKLGLAANFHAEELSCIGGAEMGASVGARAMSHLEEIS
;
A
#
# COMPACT_ATOMS: atom_id res chain seq x y z
N MET A 1 15.70 -0.12 -14.96
CA MET A 1 15.92 0.86 -13.88
C MET A 1 17.41 1.04 -13.63
N LEU A 2 18.12 0.05 -13.06
CA LEU A 2 19.57 0.14 -12.79
C LEU A 2 20.43 0.63 -13.98
N ARG A 3 20.29 0.03 -15.16
CA ARG A 3 21.04 0.44 -16.37
C ARG A 3 20.77 1.89 -16.81
N ASN A 4 19.68 2.49 -16.32
CA ASN A 4 19.28 3.87 -16.61
C ASN A 4 19.62 4.83 -15.45
N GLY A 5 20.42 4.40 -14.46
CA GLY A 5 20.92 5.26 -13.38
C GLY A 5 20.05 5.34 -12.12
N THR A 6 18.97 4.56 -12.01
CA THR A 6 18.18 4.49 -10.77
C THR A 6 19.00 3.87 -9.65
N THR A 7 19.20 4.60 -8.54
CA THR A 7 19.90 4.12 -7.33
C THR A 7 18.94 3.71 -6.21
N THR A 8 17.76 4.33 -6.17
CA THR A 8 16.72 4.11 -5.16
C THR A 8 15.38 3.93 -5.88
N LEU A 9 14.57 2.97 -5.44
CA LEU A 9 13.23 2.76 -5.99
C LEU A 9 12.19 2.55 -4.89
N GLU A 10 10.95 2.85 -5.22
CA GLU A 10 9.79 2.37 -4.48
C GLU A 10 9.20 1.18 -5.22
N ALA A 11 8.71 0.18 -4.48
CA ALA A 11 7.97 -0.93 -5.05
C ALA A 11 6.84 -1.37 -4.12
N LYS A 12 5.75 -1.80 -4.73
CA LYS A 12 4.48 -2.09 -4.05
C LYS A 12 4.18 -3.58 -4.10
N SER A 13 3.49 -4.07 -3.08
CA SER A 13 2.73 -5.32 -3.16
C SER A 13 1.39 -5.09 -3.88
N GLY A 14 0.33 -5.86 -3.63
CA GLY A 14 -1.01 -5.61 -4.17
C GLY A 14 -1.43 -6.46 -5.37
N TYR A 15 -0.62 -7.43 -5.79
CA TYR A 15 -1.00 -8.44 -6.79
C TYR A 15 -1.40 -9.79 -6.18
N GLY A 16 -1.44 -9.90 -4.84
CA GLY A 16 -1.87 -11.09 -4.12
C GLY A 16 -3.32 -10.97 -3.67
N LEU A 17 -3.64 -9.87 -2.99
CA LEU A 17 -4.95 -9.60 -2.37
C LEU A 17 -5.33 -10.62 -1.27
N ASP A 18 -4.38 -11.40 -0.79
CA ASP A 18 -4.48 -12.32 0.35
C ASP A 18 -3.23 -12.20 1.24
N THR A 19 -3.36 -12.56 2.52
CA THR A 19 -2.29 -12.37 3.52
C THR A 19 -0.98 -13.07 3.14
N GLU A 20 -1.03 -14.28 2.59
CA GLU A 20 0.17 -15.05 2.26
C GLU A 20 0.92 -14.42 1.09
N SER A 21 0.19 -14.13 0.01
CA SER A 21 0.75 -13.56 -1.21
C SER A 21 1.29 -12.14 -0.99
N GLU A 22 0.59 -11.31 -0.21
CA GLU A 22 1.05 -9.96 0.14
C GLU A 22 2.35 -10.02 0.95
N LEU A 23 2.41 -10.85 2.00
CA LEU A 23 3.65 -11.04 2.77
C LEU A 23 4.79 -11.62 1.93
N LYS A 24 4.47 -12.53 1.01
CA LYS A 24 5.48 -13.08 0.08
C LYS A 24 6.10 -11.98 -0.76
N MET A 25 5.30 -11.11 -1.38
CA MET A 25 5.82 -9.99 -2.18
C MET A 25 6.66 -9.04 -1.33
N LEU A 26 6.19 -8.66 -0.14
CA LEU A 26 6.94 -7.78 0.75
C LEU A 26 8.29 -8.38 1.17
N ARG A 27 8.36 -9.70 1.44
CA ARG A 27 9.63 -10.41 1.71
C ARG A 27 10.56 -10.43 0.49
N VAL A 28 10.02 -10.56 -0.71
CA VAL A 28 10.82 -10.43 -1.95
C VAL A 28 11.43 -9.03 -2.03
N LEU A 29 10.64 -7.98 -1.77
CA LEU A 29 11.13 -6.60 -1.75
C LEU A 29 12.21 -6.39 -0.68
N SER A 30 12.11 -7.04 0.48
CA SER A 30 13.12 -6.95 1.54
C SER A 30 14.48 -7.59 1.19
N ARG A 31 14.53 -8.45 0.18
CA ARG A 31 15.79 -9.07 -0.29
C ARG A 31 16.51 -8.26 -1.37
N VAL A 32 15.85 -7.26 -1.97
CA VAL A 32 16.41 -6.48 -3.09
C VAL A 32 17.77 -5.84 -2.76
N PRO A 33 17.97 -5.21 -1.57
CA PRO A 33 19.29 -4.66 -1.19
C PRO A 33 20.38 -5.72 -0.96
N GLU A 34 20.00 -6.98 -0.73
CA GLU A 34 20.94 -8.08 -0.51
C GLU A 34 21.45 -8.65 -1.84
N GLU A 35 20.67 -8.49 -2.91
CA GLU A 35 20.95 -9.05 -4.23
C GLU A 35 21.39 -7.99 -5.26
N THR A 36 21.21 -6.70 -4.96
CA THR A 36 21.48 -5.59 -5.87
C THR A 36 22.05 -4.38 -5.14
N SER A 37 22.60 -3.41 -5.87
CA SER A 37 23.03 -2.12 -5.33
C SER A 37 21.89 -1.11 -5.14
N LEU A 38 20.62 -1.55 -5.27
CA LEU A 38 19.46 -0.68 -5.15
C LEU A 38 19.08 -0.49 -3.68
N GLU A 39 18.84 0.74 -3.30
CA GLU A 39 18.01 1.06 -2.15
C GLU A 39 16.54 0.90 -2.53
N ILE A 40 15.72 0.44 -1.58
CA ILE A 40 14.29 0.22 -1.82
C ILE A 40 13.44 0.66 -0.65
N SER A 41 12.41 1.44 -0.95
CA SER A 41 11.28 1.72 -0.05
C SER A 41 10.12 0.80 -0.46
N ALA A 42 9.76 -0.16 0.39
CA ALA A 42 8.66 -1.08 0.12
C ALA A 42 7.33 -0.49 0.62
N THR A 43 6.27 -0.81 -0.11
CA THR A 43 4.92 -0.31 0.16
C THR A 43 3.92 -1.46 0.16
N PHE A 44 3.16 -1.59 1.24
CA PHE A 44 2.05 -2.54 1.31
C PHE A 44 0.83 -1.97 0.59
N CYS A 45 0.34 -2.64 -0.45
CA CYS A 45 -0.82 -2.25 -1.25
C CYS A 45 -1.90 -3.35 -1.28
N GLY A 46 -2.26 -3.92 -0.13
CA GLY A 46 -3.30 -4.97 -0.06
C GLY A 46 -4.66 -4.51 -0.60
N ALA A 47 -4.90 -3.19 -0.63
CA ALA A 47 -6.10 -2.54 -1.14
C ALA A 47 -5.99 -2.10 -2.62
N HIS A 48 -5.20 -2.79 -3.44
CA HIS A 48 -5.07 -2.49 -4.86
C HIS A 48 -6.36 -2.83 -5.65
N ALA A 49 -7.07 -3.86 -5.22
CA ALA A 49 -8.38 -4.25 -5.74
C ALA A 49 -9.14 -5.09 -4.71
N VAL A 50 -10.43 -5.32 -4.94
CA VAL A 50 -11.23 -6.29 -4.19
C VAL A 50 -11.12 -7.67 -4.86
N PRO A 51 -10.70 -8.73 -4.15
CA PRO A 51 -10.56 -10.06 -4.73
C PRO A 51 -11.91 -10.63 -5.16
N LYS A 52 -11.90 -11.45 -6.21
CA LYS A 52 -13.12 -12.07 -6.75
C LYS A 52 -13.82 -12.90 -5.68
N GLY A 53 -15.13 -12.69 -5.52
CA GLY A 53 -15.94 -13.41 -4.54
C GLY A 53 -15.93 -12.79 -3.14
N SER A 54 -15.34 -11.60 -2.99
CA SER A 54 -15.39 -10.80 -1.77
C SER A 54 -16.04 -9.44 -2.05
N THR A 55 -16.57 -8.82 -1.00
CA THR A 55 -17.03 -7.43 -0.99
C THR A 55 -15.92 -6.49 -0.54
N GLU A 56 -16.05 -5.19 -0.86
CA GLU A 56 -15.14 -4.16 -0.38
C GLU A 56 -15.00 -4.20 1.15
N GLN A 57 -16.12 -4.35 1.88
CA GLN A 57 -16.15 -4.37 3.34
C GLN A 57 -15.42 -5.58 3.92
N GLU A 58 -15.61 -6.76 3.33
CA GLU A 58 -14.88 -7.97 3.74
C GLU A 58 -13.38 -7.84 3.49
N HIS A 59 -12.98 -7.24 2.36
CA HIS A 59 -11.58 -7.04 2.02
C HIS A 59 -10.90 -6.01 2.94
N VAL A 60 -11.58 -4.89 3.22
CA VAL A 60 -11.10 -3.88 4.20
C VAL A 60 -10.93 -4.52 5.58
N LYS A 61 -11.87 -5.40 5.98
CA LYS A 61 -11.77 -6.15 7.23
C LYS A 61 -10.55 -7.08 7.21
N LEU A 62 -10.35 -7.86 6.15
CA LEU A 62 -9.18 -8.73 5.97
C LEU A 62 -7.87 -7.94 6.10
N ILE A 63 -7.78 -6.78 5.44
CA ILE A 63 -6.60 -5.93 5.51
C ILE A 63 -6.33 -5.45 6.94
N CYS A 64 -7.35 -4.88 7.59
CA CYS A 64 -7.20 -4.25 8.91
C CYS A 64 -7.04 -5.26 10.04
N GLU A 65 -7.74 -6.39 9.99
CA GLU A 65 -7.80 -7.37 11.09
C GLU A 65 -6.86 -8.56 10.91
N GLU A 66 -6.35 -8.82 9.70
CA GLU A 66 -5.45 -9.95 9.42
C GLU A 66 -4.13 -9.51 8.79
N MET A 67 -4.15 -8.82 7.64
CA MET A 67 -2.92 -8.53 6.90
C MET A 67 -2.00 -7.57 7.68
N LEU A 68 -2.54 -6.46 8.21
CA LEU A 68 -1.74 -5.50 8.98
C LEU A 68 -1.14 -6.12 10.26
N PRO A 69 -1.90 -6.86 11.10
CA PRO A 69 -1.32 -7.61 12.21
C PRO A 69 -0.24 -8.62 11.79
N ALA A 70 -0.44 -9.33 10.67
CA ALA A 70 0.56 -10.27 10.16
C ALA A 70 1.83 -9.55 9.68
N ILE A 71 1.69 -8.37 9.05
CA ILE A 71 2.78 -7.48 8.67
C ILE A 71 3.55 -7.00 9.90
N GLU A 72 2.87 -6.55 10.95
CA GLU A 72 3.50 -6.11 12.18
C GLU A 72 4.34 -7.23 12.80
N LYS A 73 3.80 -8.45 12.87
CA LYS A 73 4.53 -9.64 13.34
C LYS A 73 5.76 -9.94 12.46
N ALA A 74 5.62 -9.86 11.14
CA ALA A 74 6.73 -10.10 10.22
C ALA A 74 7.83 -9.02 10.31
N ARG A 75 7.44 -7.74 10.50
CA ARG A 75 8.37 -6.64 10.78
C ARG A 75 9.13 -6.86 12.08
N ALA A 76 8.43 -7.23 13.16
CA ALA A 76 9.04 -7.54 14.45
C ALA A 76 10.04 -8.72 14.38
N ALA A 77 9.78 -9.68 13.48
CA ALA A 77 10.70 -10.78 13.18
C ALA A 77 11.85 -10.41 12.22
N GLY A 78 11.97 -9.13 11.82
CA GLY A 78 13.01 -8.65 10.92
C GLY A 78 12.85 -9.07 9.46
N GLN A 79 11.67 -9.53 9.06
CA GLN A 79 11.42 -10.04 7.70
C GLN A 79 11.10 -8.94 6.69
N LEU A 80 10.66 -7.77 7.16
CA LEU A 80 10.12 -6.68 6.35
C LEU A 80 10.85 -5.35 6.64
N LYS A 81 12.19 -5.36 6.51
CA LYS A 81 13.09 -4.29 7.03
C LYS A 81 12.91 -2.95 6.31
N ASN A 82 12.52 -2.99 5.04
CA ASN A 82 12.39 -1.84 4.16
C ASN A 82 10.92 -1.43 3.91
N LEU A 83 9.98 -1.99 4.69
CA LEU A 83 8.57 -1.61 4.58
C LEU A 83 8.33 -0.27 5.28
N GLU A 84 8.04 0.75 4.47
CA GLU A 84 7.92 2.14 4.92
C GLU A 84 6.52 2.72 4.69
N ASN A 85 5.80 2.25 3.67
CA ASN A 85 4.54 2.87 3.25
C ASN A 85 3.37 1.88 3.20
N ILE A 86 2.18 2.45 3.21
CA ILE A 86 0.91 1.81 2.94
C ILE A 86 0.19 2.54 1.81
N ASP A 87 -0.45 1.79 0.93
CA ASP A 87 -1.13 2.22 -0.28
C ASP A 87 -2.50 1.54 -0.39
N ALA A 88 -3.40 2.19 -1.09
CA ALA A 88 -4.73 1.73 -1.45
C ALA A 88 -5.13 2.40 -2.77
N PHE A 89 -5.87 1.67 -3.61
CA PHE A 89 -6.43 2.26 -4.81
C PHE A 89 -7.77 2.93 -4.50
N CYS A 90 -7.71 4.23 -4.19
CA CYS A 90 -8.88 5.03 -3.83
C CYS A 90 -9.62 5.47 -5.09
N GLU A 91 -10.56 4.64 -5.55
CA GLU A 91 -11.27 4.83 -6.81
C GLU A 91 -12.71 4.30 -6.74
N LYS A 92 -13.59 4.89 -7.53
CA LYS A 92 -14.96 4.47 -7.71
C LYS A 92 -15.01 3.01 -8.16
N ASN A 93 -15.82 2.21 -7.47
CA ASN A 93 -15.96 0.76 -7.68
C ASN A 93 -14.71 -0.07 -7.36
N VAL A 94 -13.70 0.50 -6.69
CA VAL A 94 -12.53 -0.23 -6.18
C VAL A 94 -12.52 -0.18 -4.66
N ILE A 95 -11.90 0.84 -4.06
CA ILE A 95 -11.99 1.15 -2.63
C ILE A 95 -12.43 2.60 -2.48
N ASN A 96 -13.53 2.83 -1.78
CA ASN A 96 -14.08 4.17 -1.58
C ASN A 96 -13.25 4.99 -0.58
N VAL A 97 -13.47 6.31 -0.57
CA VAL A 97 -12.71 7.26 0.27
C VAL A 97 -12.76 6.91 1.76
N GLU A 98 -13.92 6.51 2.29
CA GLU A 98 -14.07 6.18 3.71
C GLU A 98 -13.25 4.95 4.10
N ASN A 99 -13.28 3.92 3.26
CA ASN A 99 -12.56 2.68 3.48
C ASN A 99 -11.06 2.82 3.24
N THR A 100 -10.66 3.59 2.22
CA THR A 100 -9.26 4.00 2.01
C THR A 100 -8.74 4.69 3.27
N LYS A 101 -9.48 5.65 3.83
CA LYS A 101 -9.09 6.33 5.07
C LYS A 101 -8.87 5.35 6.22
N LYS A 102 -9.78 4.40 6.43
CA LYS A 102 -9.65 3.36 7.47
C LYS A 102 -8.36 2.54 7.31
N ILE A 103 -8.06 2.10 6.09
CA ILE A 103 -6.86 1.33 5.77
C ILE A 103 -5.59 2.15 6.05
N LEU A 104 -5.54 3.39 5.55
CA LEU A 104 -4.38 4.26 5.72
C LEU A 104 -4.15 4.60 7.21
N GLU A 105 -5.19 4.94 7.96
CA GLU A 105 -5.10 5.20 9.40
C GLU A 105 -4.66 3.96 10.18
N ALA A 106 -5.13 2.77 9.80
CA ALA A 106 -4.67 1.52 10.39
C ALA A 106 -3.16 1.31 10.12
N GLY A 107 -2.70 1.46 8.88
CA GLY A 107 -1.27 1.39 8.56
C GLY A 107 -0.41 2.42 9.28
N LYS A 108 -0.93 3.65 9.46
CA LYS A 108 -0.25 4.70 10.23
C LYS A 108 -0.06 4.33 11.70
N LYS A 109 -0.98 3.58 12.32
CA LYS A 109 -0.80 3.06 13.69
C LYS A 109 0.41 2.11 13.79
N LEU A 110 0.77 1.43 12.70
CA LEU A 110 1.96 0.59 12.59
C LEU A 110 3.21 1.41 12.20
N GLY A 111 3.11 2.74 12.09
CA GLY A 111 4.20 3.61 11.68
C GLY A 111 4.49 3.60 10.18
N LEU A 112 3.56 3.14 9.34
CA LEU A 112 3.67 3.23 7.88
C LEU A 112 3.21 4.61 7.39
N ALA A 113 3.90 5.18 6.41
CA ALA A 113 3.47 6.40 5.75
C ALA A 113 2.39 6.11 4.71
N ALA A 114 1.32 6.92 4.67
CA ALA A 114 0.32 6.82 3.62
C ALA A 114 0.89 7.36 2.30
N ASN A 115 0.98 6.52 1.28
CA ASN A 115 1.41 6.85 -0.09
C ASN A 115 0.48 6.07 -1.03
N PHE A 116 -0.52 6.72 -1.62
CA PHE A 116 -1.63 5.99 -2.25
C PHE A 116 -2.08 6.55 -3.60
N HIS A 117 -2.87 5.76 -4.34
CA HIS A 117 -3.42 6.15 -5.63
C HIS A 117 -4.71 6.93 -5.41
N ALA A 118 -4.82 8.12 -5.99
CA ALA A 118 -5.97 9.02 -5.83
C ALA A 118 -6.33 9.69 -7.15
N GLU A 119 -7.64 9.84 -7.40
CA GLU A 119 -8.20 10.59 -8.53
C GLU A 119 -7.61 10.21 -9.90
N GLU A 120 -7.38 8.92 -10.14
CA GLU A 120 -6.87 8.44 -11.43
C GLU A 120 -7.94 8.48 -12.52
N LEU A 121 -9.15 8.00 -12.22
CA LEU A 121 -10.22 7.85 -13.21
C LEU A 121 -11.48 8.64 -12.85
N SER A 122 -11.65 8.98 -11.57
CA SER A 122 -12.77 9.78 -11.09
C SER A 122 -12.34 10.71 -9.96
N CYS A 123 -12.84 11.94 -9.94
CA CYS A 123 -12.77 12.83 -8.78
C CYS A 123 -13.75 12.39 -7.69
N ILE A 124 -13.27 11.71 -6.63
CA ILE A 124 -14.11 11.19 -5.54
C ILE A 124 -13.80 11.80 -4.16
N GLY A 125 -12.78 12.65 -4.05
CA GLY A 125 -12.37 13.30 -2.80
C GLY A 125 -11.28 12.55 -2.03
N GLY A 126 -10.57 11.66 -2.71
CA GLY A 126 -9.36 11.00 -2.24
C GLY A 126 -8.22 11.98 -1.98
N ALA A 127 -8.04 13.03 -2.78
CA ALA A 127 -6.98 14.01 -2.59
C ALA A 127 -7.16 14.81 -1.27
N GLU A 128 -8.36 15.32 -1.01
CA GLU A 128 -8.70 16.03 0.23
C GLU A 128 -8.64 15.11 1.45
N MET A 129 -9.11 13.88 1.31
CA MET A 129 -8.95 12.86 2.35
C MET A 129 -7.47 12.62 2.64
N GLY A 130 -6.64 12.46 1.61
CA GLY A 130 -5.19 12.27 1.72
C GLY A 130 -4.50 13.42 2.45
N ALA A 131 -4.86 14.66 2.13
CA ALA A 131 -4.41 15.83 2.87
C ALA A 131 -4.85 15.78 4.35
N SER A 132 -6.12 15.42 4.63
CA SER A 132 -6.66 15.36 5.99
C SER A 132 -5.97 14.32 6.88
N VAL A 133 -5.51 13.21 6.31
CA VAL A 133 -4.78 12.17 7.04
C VAL A 133 -3.28 12.43 7.06
N GLY A 134 -2.78 13.50 6.44
CA GLY A 134 -1.35 13.78 6.31
C GLY A 134 -0.62 12.68 5.54
N ALA A 135 -1.12 12.35 4.34
CA ALA A 135 -0.45 11.44 3.42
C ALA A 135 0.91 12.01 2.98
N ARG A 136 1.90 11.14 2.86
CA ARG A 136 3.25 11.47 2.36
C ARG A 136 3.22 11.78 0.86
N ALA A 137 2.41 11.04 0.11
CA ALA A 137 2.26 11.21 -1.33
C ALA A 137 0.89 10.70 -1.79
N MET A 138 0.45 11.24 -2.92
CA MET A 138 -0.72 10.80 -3.67
C MET A 138 -0.29 10.72 -5.14
N SER A 139 -0.58 9.60 -5.79
CA SER A 139 -0.21 9.32 -7.18
C SER A 139 -1.43 9.39 -8.07
N HIS A 140 -1.21 9.50 -9.39
CA HIS A 140 -2.23 9.74 -10.43
C HIS A 140 -2.67 11.19 -10.51
N LEU A 141 -3.76 11.56 -9.83
CA LEU A 141 -4.28 12.94 -9.78
C LEU A 141 -4.74 13.51 -11.13
N GLU A 142 -4.98 12.69 -12.15
CA GLU A 142 -5.50 13.15 -13.44
C GLU A 142 -6.83 13.91 -13.31
N GLU A 143 -7.68 13.51 -12.35
CA GLU A 143 -9.03 14.07 -12.15
C GLU A 143 -9.14 14.97 -10.90
N ILE A 144 -8.03 15.50 -10.36
CA ILE A 144 -8.09 16.42 -9.21
C ILE A 144 -8.80 17.75 -9.56
N SER A 145 -9.65 18.26 -8.66
CA SER A 145 -10.39 19.54 -8.83
C SER A 145 -9.93 20.66 -7.92
#